data_AF-A0A8C2JG99-F1
#
_entry.id   AF-A0A8C2JG99-F1
#
_cell.length_a   1.000
_cell.length_b   1.000
_cell.length_c   1.000
_cell.angle_alpha   90.00
_cell.angle_beta   90.00
_cell.angle_gamma   90.00
#
_symmetry.space_group_name_H-M   'P 1'
#
loop_
_entity.id
_entity.type
_entity.pdbx_description
1 polymer ?
#
loop_
_entity_poly.entity_id
_entity_poly.type
_entity_poly.pdbx_seq_one_letter_code
_entity_poly.pdbx_strand_id
1 'polypeptide(L)' 'MQLEIQVALNFIISYLYNKLPRRRVNIFGEELERQLKQKYEGHWYPDKPYKGSGFR' A
#
# COMPACT_ATOMS: atom_id res chain seq x y z
N MET A 1 1.09 0.28 10.50
CA MET A 1 1.45 0.88 9.19
C MET A 1 2.12 -0.09 8.21
N GLN A 2 3.39 -0.52 8.39
CA GLN A 2 4.10 -1.33 7.36
C GLN A 2 3.39 -2.66 7.05
N LEU A 3 2.99 -3.42 8.08
CA LEU A 3 2.24 -4.67 7.89
C LEU A 3 0.92 -4.43 7.16
N GLU A 4 0.19 -3.39 7.51
CA GLU A 4 -1.11 -3.06 6.90
C GLU A 4 -0.96 -2.64 5.44
N ILE A 5 0.08 -1.86 5.11
CA ILE A 5 0.44 -1.53 3.73
C ILE A 5 0.75 -2.82 2.95
N GLN A 6 1.53 -3.74 3.51
CA GLN A 6 1.85 -5.02 2.86
C GLN A 6 0.60 -5.88 2.60
N VAL A 7 -0.31 -5.97 3.57
CA VAL A 7 -1.57 -6.72 3.40
C VAL A 7 -2.42 -6.08 2.29
N ALA A 8 -2.57 -4.76 2.29
CA ALA A 8 -3.33 -4.05 1.25
C ALA A 8 -2.68 -4.18 -0.14
N LEU A 9 -1.35 -4.08 -0.22
CA LEU A 9 -0.59 -4.28 -1.47
C LEU A 9 -0.80 -5.68 -2.02
N ASN A 10 -0.65 -6.71 -1.18
CA ASN A 10 -0.85 -8.11 -1.57
C ASN A 10 -2.26 -8.34 -2.12
N PHE A 11 -3.27 -7.74 -1.49
CA PHE A 11 -4.64 -7.76 -2.01
C PHE A 11 -4.71 -7.15 -3.41
N ILE A 12 -4.21 -5.92 -3.62
CA ILE A 12 -4.27 -5.22 -4.91
C ILE A 12 -3.52 -5.98 -6.00
N ILE A 13 -2.26 -6.37 -5.76
CA ILE A 13 -1.42 -7.01 -6.79
C ILE A 13 -1.88 -8.42 -7.13
N SER A 14 -2.65 -9.09 -6.25
CA SER A 14 -3.23 -10.40 -6.54
C SER A 14 -4.15 -10.38 -7.77
N TYR A 15 -4.83 -9.26 -8.02
CA TYR A 15 -5.67 -9.07 -9.21
C TYR A 15 -4.87 -8.76 -10.48
N LEU A 16 -3.62 -8.32 -10.34
CA LEU A 16 -2.75 -7.95 -11.44
C LEU A 16 -1.88 -9.13 -11.89
N TYR A 17 -1.49 -10.01 -10.96
CA TYR A 17 -0.78 -11.23 -11.29
C TYR A 17 -1.59 -12.09 -12.26
N ASN A 18 -0.88 -12.74 -13.19
CA ASN A 18 -1.44 -13.56 -14.28
C ASN A 18 -2.31 -12.79 -15.30
N LYS A 19 -2.48 -11.46 -15.14
CA LYS A 19 -3.09 -10.56 -16.12
C LYS A 19 -2.07 -9.61 -16.75
N LEU A 20 -1.05 -9.23 -15.99
CA LEU A 20 0.05 -8.36 -16.41
C LEU A 20 1.42 -9.04 -16.28
N PRO A 21 2.46 -8.55 -16.97
CA PRO A 21 3.81 -9.10 -16.85
C PRO A 21 4.30 -9.08 -15.41
N ARG A 22 4.66 -10.25 -14.87
CA ARG A 22 5.03 -10.46 -13.45
C ARG A 22 6.05 -9.43 -12.94
N ARG A 23 7.12 -9.19 -13.71
CA ARG A 23 8.15 -8.21 -13.35
C ARG A 23 7.61 -6.78 -13.23
N ARG A 24 6.67 -6.38 -14.09
CA ARG A 24 6.04 -5.04 -14.02
C ARG A 24 5.11 -4.93 -12.82
N VAL A 25 4.39 -6.00 -12.47
CA VAL A 25 3.55 -6.04 -11.26
C VAL A 25 4.41 -5.92 -9.99
N ASN A 26 5.57 -6.57 -9.95
CA ASN A 26 6.51 -6.45 -8.82
C ASN A 26 7.01 -5.00 -8.66
N ILE A 27 7.49 -4.38 -9.75
CA ILE A 27 7.94 -2.98 -9.74
C ILE A 27 6.80 -2.05 -9.30
N PHE A 28 5.58 -2.29 -9.78
CA PHE A 28 4.41 -1.53 -9.36
C PHE A 28 4.16 -1.67 -7.85
N GLY A 29 4.23 -2.88 -7.30
CA GLY A 29 4.06 -3.13 -5.87
C GLY A 29 5.12 -2.42 -5.03
N GLU A 30 6.39 -2.48 -5.44
CA GLU A 30 7.52 -1.81 -4.78
C GLU A 30 7.35 -0.28 -4.78
N GLU A 31 7.00 0.31 -5.93
CA GLU A 31 6.79 1.76 -6.02
C GLU A 31 5.54 2.21 -5.26
N LEU A 32 4.45 1.44 -5.32
CA LEU A 32 3.24 1.75 -4.57
C LEU A 32 3.48 1.68 -3.06
N GLU A 33 4.25 0.71 -2.57
CA GLU A 33 4.68 0.65 -1.17
C GLU A 33 5.42 1.92 -0.75
N ARG A 34 6.40 2.33 -1.55
CA ARG A 34 7.22 3.52 -1.27
C ARG A 34 6.35 4.78 -1.23
N GLN A 35 5.45 4.95 -2.19
CA GLN A 35 4.53 6.08 -2.28
C GLN A 35 3.55 6.12 -1.10
N LEU A 36 2.99 4.97 -0.70
CA LEU A 36 2.07 4.90 0.44
C LEU A 36 2.77 5.21 1.76
N LYS A 37 3.98 4.68 1.99
CA LYS A 37 4.79 5.01 3.17
C LYS A 37 5.06 6.51 3.26
N GLN A 38 5.48 7.13 2.15
CA GLN A 38 5.74 8.56 2.08
C GLN A 38 4.45 9.38 2.30
N LYS A 39 3.33 8.99 1.68
CA LYS A 39 2.04 9.69 1.85
C LYS A 39 1.53 9.60 3.29
N TYR A 40 1.68 8.44 3.93
CA TYR A 40 1.11 8.19 5.27
C TYR A 40 2.01 8.64 6.42
N GLU A 41 3.26 9.03 6.14
CA GLU A 41 4.16 9.62 7.12
C GLU A 41 3.51 10.85 7.77
N GLY A 42 3.51 10.91 9.11
CA GLY A 42 2.81 11.94 9.90
C GLY A 42 1.27 11.84 9.92
N HIS A 43 0.67 10.93 9.15
CA HIS A 43 -0.78 10.75 9.00
C HIS A 43 -1.26 9.38 9.49
N TRP A 44 -0.46 8.74 10.34
CA TRP A 44 -0.76 7.46 10.98
C TRP A 44 -0.92 7.65 12.49
N TYR A 45 -2.13 7.46 13.02
CA TYR A 45 -2.46 7.71 14.42
C TYR A 45 -2.97 6.42 15.09
N PRO A 46 -2.10 5.60 15.72
CA PRO A 46 -2.49 4.32 16.32
C PRO A 46 -3.62 4.44 17.36
N ASP A 47 -3.57 5.49 18.19
CA ASP A 47 -4.55 5.72 19.25
C ASP A 47 -5.88 6.30 18.74
N LYS A 48 -5.90 6.81 17.50
CA LYS A 48 -7.08 7.40 16.85
C LYS A 48 -7.16 6.91 15.40
N PRO A 49 -7.47 5.63 15.16
CA PRO A 49 -7.34 5.00 13.84
C PRO A 49 -8.20 5.67 12.76
N TYR A 50 -9.36 6.21 13.11
CA TYR A 50 -10.22 6.95 12.17
C TYR A 50 -9.70 8.34 11.80
N LYS A 51 -8.76 8.91 12.57
CA LYS A 51 -8.14 10.19 12.21
C LYS A 51 -7.32 9.99 10.94
N GLY A 52 -7.59 10.81 9.92
CA GLY A 52 -6.90 10.73 8.63
C GLY A 52 -7.32 9.54 7.76
N SER A 53 -8.38 8.80 8.10
CA SER A 53 -8.81 7.65 7.28
C SER A 53 -9.22 8.02 5.86
N GLY A 54 -9.87 9.18 5.65
CA GLY A 54 -10.21 9.65 4.30
C GLY A 54 -9.04 10.23 3.51
N PHE A 55 -7.94 10.60 4.20
CA PHE A 55 -6.70 11.01 3.55
C PHE A 55 -5.90 9.80 3.09
N ARG A 56 -5.87 8.74 3.91
CA ARG A 56 -5.12 7.52 3.62
C ARG A 56 -5.74 6.78 2.44
#